data_AF-A0AAF6YJD5-F1
#
_entry.id   AF-A0AAF6YJD5-F1
#
_cell.length_a   1.000
_cell.length_b   1.000
_cell.length_c   1.000
_cell.angle_alpha   90.00
_cell.angle_beta   90.00
_cell.angle_gamma   90.00
#
_symmetry.space_group_name_H-M   'P 1'
#
loop_
_entity.id
_entity.type
_entity.pdbx_description
1 polymer ?
#
loop_
_entity_poly.entity_id
_entity_poly.type
_entity_poly.pdbx_seq_one_letter_code
_entity_poly.pdbx_strand_id
1 'polypeptide(L)'
;MPHSSLHPSIPQPRGLRAQKAALVLLSACLVALWGLGEPPDYTLKWLVLHLASQQMGLLIKGICSLAEELCHVHSRYHGSYWRAVRACLCSSMRCGALLLLSCYFYCSLPNMADLPFTWMLALLGLSQALNILLGLQGLAPAEVSAICEKRNFNVAHGLAWSYYIGYLRLILPGLPARIQIYNQFHNNTLQGAGSHRLHILFPLDCGVPDDLNVADPNIRFLHELPQQSADRAGIKGRVYTNSIYELLENGQRNLQREAASPCHRKFSSTFGRRKGRLPWVAQ
;
A
#
# COMPACT_ATOMS: atom_id res chain seq x y z
N MET A 1 -21.31 -12.05 -21.31
CA MET A 1 -22.43 -11.65 -20.43
C MET A 1 -22.69 -10.17 -20.63
N PRO A 2 -23.91 -9.74 -20.99
CA PRO A 2 -24.20 -8.32 -21.11
C PRO A 2 -24.14 -7.71 -19.71
N HIS A 3 -23.34 -6.67 -19.53
CA HIS A 3 -23.25 -5.94 -18.27
C HIS A 3 -24.66 -5.48 -17.87
N SER A 4 -25.15 -5.92 -16.72
CA SER A 4 -26.30 -5.27 -16.08
C SER A 4 -25.89 -3.81 -15.86
N SER A 5 -26.49 -2.90 -16.61
CA SER A 5 -26.24 -1.47 -16.43
C SER A 5 -26.86 -1.06 -15.10
N LEU A 6 -26.06 -1.14 -14.03
CA LEU A 6 -26.30 -0.40 -12.82
C LEU A 6 -26.45 1.10 -13.15
N HIS A 7 -26.90 1.89 -12.18
CA HIS A 7 -27.18 3.32 -12.31
C HIS A 7 -26.15 4.07 -13.21
N PRO A 8 -26.60 4.94 -14.14
CA PRO A 8 -25.74 5.54 -15.17
C PRO A 8 -24.61 6.42 -14.64
N SER A 9 -24.64 6.82 -13.37
CA SER A 9 -23.55 7.56 -12.72
C SER A 9 -22.39 6.67 -12.25
N ILE A 10 -22.52 5.34 -12.34
CA ILE A 10 -21.45 4.42 -11.94
C ILE A 10 -20.40 4.36 -13.06
N PRO A 11 -19.14 4.72 -12.78
CA PRO A 11 -18.10 4.74 -13.79
C PRO A 11 -17.83 3.33 -14.32
N GLN A 12 -17.72 3.23 -15.64
CA GLN A 12 -17.31 2.00 -16.30
C GLN A 12 -15.80 1.78 -16.16
N PRO A 13 -15.33 0.51 -16.21
CA PRO A 13 -13.90 0.22 -16.20
C PRO A 13 -13.21 0.89 -17.39
N ARG A 14 -12.00 1.39 -17.16
CA ARG A 14 -11.20 2.06 -18.20
C ARG A 14 -10.80 1.07 -19.30
N GLY A 15 -10.98 1.47 -20.55
CA GLY A 15 -10.65 0.67 -21.74
C GLY A 15 -9.33 1.05 -22.43
N LEU A 16 -9.09 0.48 -23.60
CA LEU A 16 -7.84 0.61 -24.37
C LEU A 16 -7.79 1.86 -25.29
N ARG A 17 -8.64 2.87 -25.06
CA ARG A 17 -8.79 4.02 -25.98
C ARG A 17 -7.49 4.85 -26.08
N ALA A 18 -6.78 5.04 -24.97
CA ALA A 18 -5.51 5.78 -24.96
C ALA A 18 -4.44 5.12 -25.84
N GLN A 19 -4.35 3.78 -25.81
CA GLN A 19 -3.39 3.03 -26.65
C GLN A 19 -3.73 3.16 -28.14
N LYS A 20 -5.02 3.10 -28.49
CA LYS A 20 -5.47 3.31 -29.88
C LYS A 20 -5.15 4.72 -30.38
N ALA A 21 -5.41 5.74 -29.56
CA ALA A 21 -5.07 7.12 -29.90
C ALA A 21 -3.56 7.33 -30.08
N ALA A 22 -2.74 6.73 -29.20
CA ALA A 22 -1.29 6.77 -29.31
C ALA A 22 -0.79 6.09 -30.60
N LEU A 23 -1.38 4.97 -31.00
CA LEU A 23 -1.06 4.29 -32.27
C LEU A 23 -1.37 5.18 -33.49
N VAL A 24 -2.54 5.85 -33.49
CA VAL A 24 -2.93 6.78 -34.55
C VAL A 24 -1.95 7.95 -34.63
N LEU A 25 -1.60 8.55 -33.49
CA LEU A 25 -0.63 9.64 -33.45
C LEU A 25 0.75 9.20 -33.97
N LEU A 26 1.22 8.03 -33.56
CA LEU A 26 2.48 7.45 -34.04
C LEU A 26 2.46 7.24 -35.56
N SER A 27 1.36 6.73 -36.12
CA SER A 27 1.21 6.57 -37.57
C SER A 27 1.25 7.91 -38.31
N ALA A 28 0.60 8.95 -37.76
CA ALA A 28 0.61 10.29 -38.34
C ALA A 28 2.02 10.91 -38.33
N CYS A 29 2.76 10.76 -37.23
CA CYS A 29 4.15 11.22 -37.12
C CYS A 29 5.07 10.52 -38.13
N LEU A 30 4.89 9.21 -38.35
CA LEU A 30 5.67 8.46 -39.35
C LEU A 30 5.38 8.94 -40.78
N VAL A 31 4.12 9.19 -41.11
CA VAL A 31 3.74 9.74 -42.43
C VAL A 31 4.32 11.14 -42.63
N ALA A 32 4.31 11.98 -41.59
CA ALA A 32 4.91 13.31 -41.64
C ALA A 32 6.43 13.24 -41.87
N LEU A 33 7.14 12.37 -41.12
CA LEU A 33 8.58 12.15 -41.29
C LEU A 33 8.92 11.64 -42.69
N TRP A 34 8.10 10.74 -43.24
CA TRP A 34 8.24 10.27 -44.63
C TRP A 34 8.10 11.41 -45.63
N GLY A 35 7.17 12.34 -45.41
CA GLY A 35 6.96 13.51 -46.26
C GLY A 35 8.08 14.56 -46.22
N LEU A 36 8.87 14.62 -45.14
CA LEU A 36 10.00 15.56 -45.02
C LEU A 36 11.24 15.13 -45.81
N GLY A 37 11.35 13.85 -46.21
CA GLY A 37 12.43 13.38 -47.10
C GLY A 37 13.85 13.35 -46.51
N GLU A 38 13.98 13.44 -45.18
CA GLU A 38 15.27 13.35 -44.48
C GLU A 38 15.90 11.96 -44.63
N PRO A 39 17.25 11.83 -44.69
CA PRO A 39 17.90 10.54 -44.86
C PRO A 39 17.64 9.61 -43.66
N PRO A 40 17.28 8.33 -43.92
CA PRO A 40 16.87 7.39 -42.88
C PRO A 40 17.99 7.09 -41.87
N ASP A 41 19.25 7.10 -42.31
CA ASP A 41 20.39 6.81 -41.43
C ASP A 41 20.61 7.89 -40.37
N TYR A 42 20.30 9.15 -40.69
CA TYR A 42 20.42 10.27 -39.75
C TYR A 42 19.31 10.24 -38.70
N THR A 43 18.07 10.06 -39.16
CA THR A 43 16.89 10.00 -38.28
C THR A 43 16.94 8.79 -37.34
N LEU A 44 17.40 7.63 -37.83
CA LEU A 44 17.52 6.42 -37.03
C LEU A 44 18.56 6.55 -35.92
N LYS A 45 19.73 7.18 -36.19
CA LYS A 45 20.76 7.40 -35.16
C LYS A 45 20.26 8.29 -34.03
N TRP A 46 19.60 9.40 -34.35
CA TRP A 46 19.02 10.29 -33.33
C TRP A 46 17.92 9.61 -32.53
N LEU A 47 17.08 8.80 -33.18
CA LEU A 47 16.07 8.00 -32.50
C LEU A 47 16.72 7.01 -31.52
N VAL A 48 17.78 6.30 -31.94
CA VAL A 48 18.52 5.36 -31.09
C VAL A 48 19.13 6.07 -29.88
N LEU A 49 19.78 7.23 -30.08
CA LEU A 49 20.33 8.04 -29.00
C LEU A 49 19.25 8.54 -28.03
N HIS A 50 18.11 8.99 -28.56
CA HIS A 50 16.99 9.45 -27.74
C HIS A 50 16.44 8.30 -26.89
N LEU A 51 16.17 7.14 -27.50
CA LEU A 51 15.69 5.96 -26.79
C LEU A 51 16.70 5.50 -25.73
N ALA A 52 17.99 5.45 -26.05
CA ALA A 52 19.06 5.09 -25.10
C ALA A 52 19.08 6.05 -23.90
N SER A 53 18.96 7.36 -24.15
CA SER A 53 18.91 8.39 -23.10
C SER A 53 17.70 8.23 -22.18
N GLN A 54 16.53 7.89 -22.74
CA GLN A 54 15.30 7.67 -21.99
C GLN A 54 15.42 6.42 -21.12
N GLN A 55 15.98 5.32 -21.65
CA GLN A 55 16.22 4.10 -20.86
C GLN A 55 17.22 4.36 -19.73
N MET A 56 18.32 5.05 -20.01
CA MET A 56 19.31 5.41 -19.00
C MET A 56 18.70 6.30 -17.90
N GLY A 57 17.80 7.22 -18.24
CA GLY A 57 17.08 8.00 -17.24
C GLY A 57 16.19 7.15 -16.31
N LEU A 58 15.52 6.13 -16.84
CA LEU A 58 14.76 5.17 -16.02
C LEU A 58 15.66 4.33 -15.10
N LEU A 59 16.85 3.97 -15.57
CA LEU A 59 17.85 3.28 -14.75
C LEU A 59 18.32 4.14 -13.58
N ILE A 60 18.69 5.41 -13.87
CA ILE A 60 19.13 6.37 -12.85
C ILE A 60 18.03 6.56 -11.81
N LYS A 61 16.77 6.74 -12.24
CA LYS A 61 15.62 6.83 -11.33
C LYS A 61 15.52 5.59 -10.45
N GLY A 62 15.62 4.39 -11.03
CA GLY A 62 15.58 3.13 -10.29
C GLY A 62 16.68 3.01 -9.24
N ILE A 63 17.90 3.48 -9.57
CA ILE A 63 19.04 3.53 -8.63
C ILE A 63 18.78 4.54 -7.51
N CYS A 64 18.29 5.74 -7.83
CA CYS A 64 17.93 6.75 -6.82
C CYS A 64 16.83 6.24 -5.88
N SER A 65 15.80 5.57 -6.42
CA SER A 65 14.75 4.95 -5.60
C SER A 65 15.29 3.77 -4.76
N LEU A 66 16.22 2.99 -5.29
CA LEU A 66 16.87 1.92 -4.54
C LEU A 66 17.66 2.48 -3.36
N ALA A 67 18.34 3.63 -3.50
CA ALA A 67 19.08 4.25 -2.41
C ALA A 67 18.20 4.51 -1.19
N GLU A 68 16.95 4.93 -1.39
CA GLU A 68 15.99 5.11 -0.29
C GLU A 68 15.42 3.77 0.23
N GLU A 69 15.09 2.83 -0.67
CA GLU A 69 14.57 1.53 -0.26
C GLU A 69 15.60 0.68 0.51
N LEU A 70 16.91 0.93 0.34
CA LEU A 70 17.98 0.29 1.10
C LEU A 70 17.88 0.58 2.62
N CYS A 71 17.36 1.74 3.02
CA CYS A 71 17.11 2.07 4.42
C CYS A 71 15.95 1.25 5.03
N HIS A 72 15.11 0.64 4.19
CA HIS A 72 13.90 -0.08 4.58
C HIS A 72 13.98 -1.60 4.30
N VAL A 73 15.18 -2.14 4.05
CA VAL A 73 15.38 -3.57 3.75
C VAL A 73 14.86 -4.47 4.87
N HIS A 74 15.12 -4.12 6.13
CA HIS A 74 14.71 -4.95 7.25
C HIS A 74 13.20 -4.93 7.48
N SER A 75 12.56 -3.75 7.42
CA SER A 75 11.13 -3.59 7.70
C SER A 75 10.22 -4.01 6.54
N ARG A 76 10.62 -3.75 5.29
CA ARG A 76 9.77 -3.96 4.10
C ARG A 76 10.12 -5.22 3.31
N TYR A 77 11.39 -5.62 3.27
CA TYR A 77 11.87 -6.75 2.45
C TYR A 77 12.36 -7.93 3.29
N HIS A 78 12.09 -7.94 4.60
CA HIS A 78 12.47 -8.99 5.54
C HIS A 78 13.98 -9.31 5.51
N GLY A 79 14.81 -8.26 5.39
CA GLY A 79 16.28 -8.40 5.37
C GLY A 79 16.87 -8.82 4.02
N SER A 80 16.06 -9.03 2.98
CA SER A 80 16.55 -9.48 1.67
C SER A 80 16.86 -8.32 0.72
N TYR A 81 18.16 -8.06 0.49
CA TYR A 81 18.63 -7.05 -0.46
C TYR A 81 18.20 -7.33 -1.90
N TRP A 82 18.21 -8.61 -2.32
CA TRP A 82 17.80 -8.97 -3.68
C TRP A 82 16.32 -8.67 -3.95
N ARG A 83 15.45 -8.78 -2.93
CA ARG A 83 14.03 -8.40 -3.06
C ARG A 83 13.87 -6.90 -3.23
N ALA A 84 14.66 -6.08 -2.53
CA ALA A 84 14.66 -4.63 -2.68
C ALA A 84 15.16 -4.22 -4.08
N VAL A 85 16.30 -4.77 -4.53
CA VAL A 85 16.82 -4.55 -5.89
C VAL A 85 15.80 -4.96 -6.94
N ARG A 86 15.17 -6.14 -6.78
CA ARG A 86 14.15 -6.60 -7.71
C ARG A 86 12.92 -5.69 -7.70
N ALA A 87 12.47 -5.19 -6.55
CA ALA A 87 11.32 -4.30 -6.48
C ALA A 87 11.56 -2.96 -7.20
N CYS A 88 12.78 -2.40 -7.08
CA CYS A 88 13.15 -1.13 -7.70
C CYS A 88 13.57 -1.27 -9.18
N LEU A 89 14.25 -2.36 -9.53
CA LEU A 89 14.85 -2.59 -10.85
C LEU A 89 14.19 -3.72 -11.67
N CYS A 90 13.04 -4.32 -11.31
CA CYS A 90 12.50 -5.41 -12.15
C CYS A 90 12.09 -4.94 -13.56
N SER A 91 11.58 -3.71 -13.68
CA SER A 91 11.34 -3.07 -14.99
C SER A 91 12.64 -2.77 -15.74
N SER A 92 13.76 -2.66 -15.01
CA SER A 92 15.11 -2.41 -15.52
C SER A 92 15.66 -3.54 -16.37
N MET A 93 15.22 -4.80 -16.22
CA MET A 93 15.73 -5.89 -17.07
C MET A 93 15.32 -5.69 -18.54
N ARG A 94 14.09 -5.21 -18.77
CA ARG A 94 13.64 -4.79 -20.11
C ARG A 94 14.38 -3.54 -20.57
N CYS A 95 14.58 -2.57 -19.68
CA CYS A 95 15.34 -1.36 -19.99
C CYS A 95 16.79 -1.68 -20.37
N GLY A 96 17.43 -2.63 -19.67
CA GLY A 96 18.79 -3.08 -19.93
C GLY A 96 18.92 -3.81 -21.27
N ALA A 97 17.96 -4.68 -21.61
CA ALA A 97 17.90 -5.30 -22.93
C ALA A 97 17.71 -4.27 -24.05
N LEU A 98 16.83 -3.28 -23.86
CA LEU A 98 16.65 -2.17 -24.79
C LEU A 98 17.90 -1.30 -24.91
N LEU A 99 18.63 -1.10 -23.80
CA LEU A 99 19.86 -0.35 -23.78
C LEU A 99 20.98 -1.08 -24.54
N LEU A 100 21.11 -2.39 -24.36
CA LEU A 100 22.04 -3.22 -25.15
C LEU A 100 21.69 -3.19 -26.64
N LEU A 101 20.40 -3.28 -26.98
CA LEU A 101 19.94 -3.17 -28.36
C LEU A 101 20.27 -1.79 -28.96
N SER A 102 20.06 -0.72 -28.19
CA SER A 102 20.41 0.65 -28.62
C SER A 102 21.92 0.84 -28.82
N CYS A 103 22.74 0.23 -27.96
CA CYS A 103 24.20 0.25 -28.09
C CYS A 103 24.65 -0.51 -29.36
N TYR A 104 24.05 -1.69 -29.62
CA TYR A 104 24.31 -2.47 -30.83
C TYR A 104 24.00 -1.68 -32.11
N PHE A 105 22.81 -1.05 -32.19
CA PHE A 105 22.44 -0.21 -33.34
C PHE A 105 23.32 1.03 -33.47
N TYR A 106 23.71 1.67 -32.35
CA TYR A 106 24.62 2.81 -32.36
C TYR A 106 25.99 2.45 -32.97
N CYS A 107 26.58 1.32 -32.56
CA CYS A 107 27.87 0.85 -33.09
C CYS A 107 27.81 0.37 -34.54
N SER A 108 26.64 -0.09 -35.00
CA SER A 108 26.45 -0.62 -36.37
C SER A 108 26.23 0.48 -37.41
N LEU A 109 25.84 1.68 -36.98
CA LEU A 109 25.54 2.81 -37.85
C LEU A 109 26.81 3.67 -38.06
N PRO A 110 27.01 4.28 -39.26
CA PRO A 110 28.26 4.96 -39.59
C PRO A 110 28.56 6.12 -38.63
N ASN A 111 29.81 6.29 -38.22
CA ASN A 111 30.15 7.22 -37.14
C ASN A 111 29.93 8.69 -37.58
N MET A 112 29.23 9.49 -36.78
CA MET A 112 29.27 10.94 -36.91
C MET A 112 30.46 11.42 -36.10
N ALA A 113 31.49 11.92 -36.76
CA ALA A 113 32.82 12.15 -36.18
C ALA A 113 32.88 13.18 -35.03
N ASP A 114 31.79 13.89 -34.73
CA ASP A 114 31.86 15.14 -33.97
C ASP A 114 31.01 15.21 -32.69
N LEU A 115 30.35 14.12 -32.23
CA LEU A 115 29.44 14.21 -31.08
C LEU A 115 30.08 13.72 -29.76
N PRO A 116 30.37 14.60 -28.77
CA PRO A 116 31.02 14.22 -27.53
C PRO A 116 30.06 13.42 -26.62
N PHE A 117 30.13 12.10 -26.70
CA PHE A 117 29.33 11.13 -25.93
C PHE A 117 29.34 11.39 -24.41
N THR A 118 30.49 11.78 -23.87
CA THR A 118 30.68 12.05 -22.43
C THR A 118 29.86 13.26 -21.94
N TRP A 119 29.79 14.33 -22.75
CA TRP A 119 28.99 15.52 -22.44
C TRP A 119 27.49 15.22 -22.44
N MET A 120 27.02 14.40 -23.39
CA MET A 120 25.61 13.97 -23.44
C MET A 120 25.23 13.15 -22.21
N LEU A 121 26.11 12.26 -21.72
CA LEU A 121 25.87 11.53 -20.47
C LEU A 121 25.82 12.46 -19.26
N ALA A 122 26.70 13.46 -19.19
CA ALA A 122 26.69 14.45 -18.10
C ALA A 122 25.40 15.29 -18.09
N LEU A 123 24.98 15.80 -19.26
CA LEU A 123 23.70 16.51 -19.40
C LEU A 123 22.50 15.63 -19.07
N LEU A 124 22.53 14.37 -19.48
CA LEU A 124 21.48 13.42 -19.14
C LEU A 124 21.39 13.22 -17.63
N GLY A 125 22.51 12.99 -16.95
CA GLY A 125 22.57 12.89 -15.48
C GLY A 125 22.01 14.13 -14.80
N LEU A 126 22.42 15.32 -15.25
CA LEU A 126 21.93 16.61 -14.75
C LEU A 126 20.41 16.75 -14.95
N SER A 127 19.90 16.42 -16.13
CA SER A 127 18.47 16.50 -16.44
C SER A 127 17.62 15.57 -15.57
N GLN A 128 18.12 14.35 -15.30
CA GLN A 128 17.40 13.38 -14.47
C GLN A 128 17.45 13.78 -12.99
N ALA A 129 18.60 14.25 -12.52
CA ALA A 129 18.73 14.80 -11.16
C ALA A 129 17.76 15.98 -10.95
N LEU A 130 17.66 16.91 -11.91
CA LEU A 130 16.70 18.01 -11.88
C LEU A 130 15.26 17.50 -11.88
N ASN A 131 14.91 16.54 -12.74
CA ASN A 131 13.57 15.96 -12.79
C ASN A 131 13.16 15.31 -11.47
N ILE A 132 14.09 14.63 -10.79
CA ILE A 132 13.86 14.01 -9.49
C ILE A 132 13.70 15.09 -8.41
N LEU A 133 14.62 16.06 -8.36
CA LEU A 133 14.63 17.13 -7.35
C LEU A 133 13.39 18.03 -7.43
N LEU A 134 12.95 18.34 -8.65
CA LEU A 134 11.75 19.15 -8.91
C LEU A 134 10.45 18.34 -8.85
N GLY A 135 10.52 17.02 -8.66
CA GLY A 135 9.33 16.15 -8.60
C GLY A 135 8.53 16.08 -9.91
N LEU A 136 9.15 16.38 -11.06
CA LEU A 136 8.48 16.45 -12.37
C LEU A 136 7.95 15.11 -12.86
N GLN A 137 8.35 14.01 -12.23
CA GLN A 137 7.96 12.65 -12.60
C GLN A 137 6.83 12.08 -11.73
N GLY A 138 6.07 12.94 -11.03
CA GLY A 138 4.86 12.55 -10.32
C GLY A 138 3.79 12.03 -11.27
N LEU A 139 3.07 10.99 -10.85
CA LEU A 139 1.95 10.46 -11.63
C LEU A 139 0.77 11.43 -11.60
N ALA A 140 0.06 11.55 -12.73
CA ALA A 140 -1.15 12.35 -12.77
C ALA A 140 -2.26 11.70 -11.91
N PRO A 141 -3.20 12.48 -11.34
CA PRO A 141 -4.30 11.92 -10.53
C PRO A 141 -5.11 10.84 -11.25
N ALA A 142 -5.28 11.00 -12.58
CA ALA A 142 -5.93 9.99 -13.41
C ALA A 142 -5.15 8.67 -13.45
N GLU A 143 -3.82 8.71 -13.51
CA GLU A 143 -2.97 7.51 -13.51
C GLU A 143 -2.97 6.82 -12.15
N VAL A 144 -2.89 7.59 -11.06
CA VAL A 144 -3.00 7.07 -9.69
C VAL A 144 -4.35 6.37 -9.50
N SER A 145 -5.45 7.00 -9.91
CA SER A 145 -6.78 6.38 -9.87
C SER A 145 -6.88 5.11 -10.71
N ALA A 146 -6.25 5.06 -11.91
CA ALA A 146 -6.21 3.83 -12.71
C ALA A 146 -5.47 2.69 -11.98
N ILE A 147 -4.36 3.00 -11.29
CA ILE A 147 -3.61 2.01 -10.51
C ILE A 147 -4.46 1.50 -9.35
N CYS A 148 -5.12 2.40 -8.62
CA CYS A 148 -5.98 2.06 -7.50
C CYS A 148 -7.19 1.20 -7.92
N GLU A 149 -7.85 1.53 -9.03
CA GLU A 149 -8.95 0.76 -9.61
C GLU A 149 -8.48 -0.62 -10.08
N LYS A 150 -7.36 -0.68 -10.80
CA LYS A 150 -6.84 -1.94 -11.37
C LYS A 150 -6.39 -2.93 -10.30
N ARG A 151 -5.83 -2.44 -9.20
CA ARG A 151 -5.29 -3.27 -8.10
C ARG A 151 -6.19 -3.33 -6.87
N ASN A 152 -7.39 -2.74 -6.92
CA ASN A 152 -8.35 -2.70 -5.81
C ASN A 152 -7.75 -2.17 -4.49
N PHE A 153 -6.86 -1.18 -4.56
CA PHE A 153 -6.12 -0.71 -3.38
C PHE A 153 -6.96 0.08 -2.36
N ASN A 154 -8.18 0.48 -2.73
CA ASN A 154 -9.03 1.32 -1.88
C ASN A 154 -9.74 0.54 -0.76
N VAL A 155 -9.61 -0.79 -0.72
CA VAL A 155 -10.32 -1.65 0.25
C VAL A 155 -9.87 -1.39 1.69
N ALA A 156 -8.56 -1.30 1.93
CA ALA A 156 -8.03 -1.12 3.29
C ALA A 156 -8.52 0.19 3.93
N HIS A 157 -8.55 1.27 3.15
CA HIS A 157 -9.04 2.56 3.62
C HIS A 157 -10.54 2.51 3.93
N GLY A 158 -11.34 1.89 3.06
CA GLY A 158 -12.77 1.69 3.28
C GLY A 158 -13.07 0.85 4.53
N LEU A 159 -12.31 -0.22 4.77
CA LEU A 159 -12.45 -1.05 5.97
C LEU A 159 -12.09 -0.29 7.24
N ALA A 160 -10.99 0.48 7.23
CA ALA A 160 -10.58 1.30 8.36
C ALA A 160 -11.65 2.34 8.73
N TRP A 161 -12.17 3.07 7.73
CA TRP A 161 -13.25 4.03 7.93
C TRP A 161 -14.54 3.38 8.42
N SER A 162 -14.92 2.23 7.83
CA SER A 162 -16.09 1.49 8.26
C SER A 162 -15.97 1.02 9.71
N TYR A 163 -14.79 0.58 10.15
CA TYR A 163 -14.57 0.16 11.53
C TYR A 163 -14.57 1.35 12.49
N TYR A 164 -13.92 2.45 12.11
CA TYR A 164 -13.91 3.67 12.93
C TYR A 164 -15.32 4.23 13.14
N ILE A 165 -16.05 4.50 12.06
CA ILE A 165 -17.40 5.11 12.14
C ILE A 165 -18.44 4.12 12.65
N GLY A 166 -18.37 2.87 12.20
CA GLY A 166 -19.37 1.84 12.52
C GLY A 166 -19.22 1.22 13.89
N TYR A 167 -18.07 1.42 14.56
CA TYR A 167 -17.78 0.79 15.84
C TYR A 167 -17.04 1.71 16.82
N LEU A 168 -15.81 2.13 16.52
CA LEU A 168 -14.97 2.85 17.50
C LEU A 168 -15.59 4.16 17.96
N ARG A 169 -16.11 4.97 17.04
CA ARG A 169 -16.77 6.24 17.34
C ARG A 169 -17.99 6.09 18.24
N LEU A 170 -18.61 4.90 18.25
CA LEU A 170 -19.80 4.62 19.06
C LEU A 170 -19.43 4.14 20.46
N ILE A 171 -18.38 3.33 20.58
CA ILE A 171 -18.08 2.62 21.82
C ILE A 171 -17.08 3.35 22.72
N LEU A 172 -16.13 4.07 22.12
CA LEU A 172 -15.06 4.75 22.87
C LEU A 172 -15.58 5.83 23.84
N PRO A 173 -16.57 6.67 23.50
CA PRO A 173 -17.06 7.70 24.42
C PRO A 173 -17.68 7.14 25.71
N GLY A 174 -18.36 5.99 25.63
CA GLY A 174 -19.00 5.34 26.77
C GLY A 174 -18.10 4.38 27.56
N LEU A 175 -16.91 4.07 27.03
CA LEU A 175 -16.01 3.08 27.61
C LEU A 175 -15.57 3.41 29.04
N PRO A 176 -15.14 4.64 29.40
CA PRO A 176 -14.68 4.93 30.76
C PRO A 176 -15.78 4.73 31.80
N ALA A 177 -17.01 5.15 31.50
CA ALA A 177 -18.15 4.97 32.39
C ALA A 177 -18.47 3.48 32.61
N ARG A 178 -18.41 2.66 31.56
CA ARG A 178 -18.64 1.21 31.65
C ARG A 178 -17.57 0.51 32.48
N ILE A 179 -16.31 0.94 32.37
CA ILE A 179 -15.20 0.43 33.19
C ILE A 179 -15.38 0.83 34.66
N GLN A 180 -15.82 2.06 34.95
CA GLN A 180 -16.12 2.50 36.31
C GLN A 180 -17.23 1.66 36.94
N ILE A 181 -18.33 1.44 36.22
CA ILE A 181 -19.45 0.58 36.66
C ILE A 181 -18.92 -0.83 36.95
N TYR A 182 -18.15 -1.42 36.03
CA TYR A 182 -17.57 -2.74 36.22
C TYR A 182 -16.70 -2.82 37.50
N ASN A 183 -15.84 -1.82 37.72
CA ASN A 183 -14.96 -1.75 38.87
C ASN A 183 -15.70 -1.66 40.21
N GLN A 184 -16.85 -0.99 40.25
CA GLN A 184 -17.72 -0.94 41.43
C GLN A 184 -18.22 -2.34 41.85
N PHE A 185 -18.54 -3.19 40.88
CA PHE A 185 -19.06 -4.54 41.14
C PHE A 185 -17.97 -5.61 41.30
N HIS A 186 -16.74 -5.35 40.87
CA HIS A 186 -15.67 -6.35 40.81
C HIS A 186 -14.41 -5.92 41.58
N ASN A 187 -14.59 -5.28 42.74
CA ASN A 187 -13.52 -4.88 43.68
C ASN A 187 -12.34 -4.17 43.00
N ASN A 188 -12.63 -3.25 42.07
CA ASN A 188 -11.61 -2.49 41.34
C ASN A 188 -10.54 -3.39 40.66
N THR A 189 -10.97 -4.49 40.05
CA THR A 189 -10.07 -5.43 39.33
C THR A 189 -9.31 -4.78 38.17
N LEU A 190 -9.86 -3.73 37.55
CA LEU A 190 -9.19 -2.87 36.57
C LEU A 190 -8.67 -1.60 37.25
N GLN A 191 -7.74 -1.75 38.19
CA GLN A 191 -6.94 -0.66 38.72
C GLN A 191 -5.76 -0.43 37.79
N GLY A 192 -5.67 0.77 37.22
CA GLY A 192 -4.53 1.16 36.40
C GLY A 192 -4.84 2.05 35.22
N ALA A 193 -3.99 3.07 34.98
CA ALA A 193 -4.15 3.97 33.83
C ALA A 193 -4.08 3.23 32.47
N GLY A 194 -3.40 2.08 32.44
CA GLY A 194 -3.37 1.18 31.29
C GLY A 194 -4.66 0.39 31.09
N SER A 195 -5.35 0.02 32.18
CA SER A 195 -6.56 -0.82 32.16
C SER A 195 -7.82 -0.09 31.69
N HIS A 196 -7.77 1.24 31.59
CA HIS A 196 -8.88 2.08 31.10
C HIS A 196 -8.88 2.27 29.57
N ARG A 197 -8.15 1.43 28.82
CA ARG A 197 -8.00 1.51 27.37
C ARG A 197 -8.59 0.29 26.68
N LEU A 198 -9.15 0.50 25.49
CA LEU A 198 -9.55 -0.58 24.59
C LEU A 198 -8.33 -1.05 23.81
N HIS A 199 -7.98 -2.33 23.92
CA HIS A 199 -6.84 -2.91 23.22
C HIS A 199 -7.33 -3.75 22.03
N ILE A 200 -6.92 -3.36 20.84
CA ILE A 200 -7.35 -4.00 19.58
C ILE A 200 -6.17 -4.78 19.01
N LEU A 201 -6.38 -6.07 18.77
CA LEU A 201 -5.37 -6.95 18.19
C LEU A 201 -5.45 -6.87 16.66
N PHE A 202 -4.30 -6.63 16.02
CA PHE A 202 -4.15 -6.61 14.57
C PHE A 202 -3.14 -7.68 14.14
N PRO A 203 -3.58 -8.95 14.01
CA PRO A 203 -2.73 -10.03 13.51
C PRO A 203 -2.38 -9.76 12.04
N LEU A 204 -1.08 -9.65 11.74
CA LEU A 204 -0.59 -9.32 10.39
C LEU A 204 -0.81 -10.45 9.38
N ASP A 205 -0.91 -11.69 9.87
CA ASP A 205 -1.31 -12.89 9.13
C ASP A 205 -2.82 -12.94 8.83
N CYS A 206 -3.59 -11.98 9.36
CA CYS A 206 -5.06 -11.89 9.22
C CYS A 206 -5.83 -13.09 9.79
N GLY A 207 -5.14 -14.01 10.48
CA GLY A 207 -5.74 -15.13 11.20
C GLY A 207 -6.38 -14.64 12.49
N VAL A 208 -7.69 -14.82 12.64
CA VAL A 208 -8.41 -14.40 13.84
C VAL A 208 -9.14 -15.61 14.42
N PRO A 209 -8.67 -16.14 15.57
CA PRO A 209 -9.36 -17.21 16.26
C PRO A 209 -10.62 -16.69 16.95
N ASP A 210 -11.64 -17.55 17.07
CA ASP A 210 -12.87 -17.22 17.80
C ASP A 210 -12.65 -17.11 19.33
N ASP A 211 -11.66 -17.83 19.86
CA ASP A 211 -11.27 -17.82 21.28
C ASP A 211 -9.78 -17.46 21.42
N LEU A 212 -9.49 -16.44 22.23
CA LEU A 212 -8.12 -15.98 22.49
C LEU A 212 -7.31 -16.99 23.31
N ASN A 213 -7.96 -17.83 24.11
CA ASN A 213 -7.30 -18.87 24.90
C ASN A 213 -6.63 -19.94 24.00
N VAL A 214 -7.15 -20.14 22.78
CA VAL A 214 -6.55 -21.02 21.77
C VAL A 214 -5.26 -20.43 21.21
N ALA A 215 -5.17 -19.11 21.11
CA ALA A 215 -3.96 -18.43 20.64
C ALA A 215 -2.86 -18.41 21.71
N ASP A 216 -3.24 -18.17 22.97
CA ASP A 216 -2.32 -18.18 24.10
C ASP A 216 -3.06 -18.57 25.40
N PRO A 217 -2.69 -19.68 26.07
CA PRO A 217 -3.35 -20.15 27.29
C PRO A 217 -3.14 -19.23 28.51
N ASN A 218 -2.22 -18.26 28.42
CA ASN A 218 -2.03 -17.24 29.43
C ASN A 218 -3.10 -16.13 29.37
N ILE A 219 -3.90 -16.09 28.30
CA ILE A 219 -5.02 -15.15 28.13
C ILE A 219 -6.30 -15.85 28.56
N ARG A 220 -6.81 -15.51 29.75
CA ARG A 220 -8.01 -16.12 30.29
C ARG A 220 -9.19 -15.16 30.28
N PHE A 221 -10.31 -15.61 29.74
CA PHE A 221 -11.56 -14.85 29.83
C PHE A 221 -11.95 -14.68 31.30
N LEU A 222 -12.30 -13.45 31.68
CA LEU A 222 -12.74 -13.12 33.02
C LEU A 222 -14.25 -12.86 33.03
N HIS A 223 -14.67 -11.74 32.46
CA HIS A 223 -16.07 -11.29 32.44
C HIS A 223 -16.37 -10.45 31.19
N GLU A 224 -17.65 -10.25 30.90
CA GLU A 224 -18.08 -9.23 29.92
C GLU A 224 -18.22 -7.87 30.59
N LEU A 225 -17.80 -6.81 29.89
CA LEU A 225 -18.04 -5.43 30.31
C LEU A 225 -19.54 -5.12 30.15
N PRO A 226 -20.16 -4.33 31.05
CA PRO A 226 -21.57 -3.95 30.95
C PRO A 226 -21.94 -3.53 29.52
N GLN A 227 -23.03 -4.06 29.00
CA GLN A 227 -23.38 -3.91 27.58
C GLN A 227 -23.75 -2.47 27.24
N GLN A 228 -23.44 -2.06 26.00
CA GLN A 228 -23.92 -0.79 25.45
C GLN A 228 -24.93 -1.10 24.35
N SER A 229 -26.14 -0.54 24.43
CA SER A 229 -27.17 -0.69 23.40
C SER A 229 -27.42 0.64 22.69
N ALA A 230 -27.68 0.59 21.39
CA ALA A 230 -28.07 1.76 20.60
C ALA A 230 -28.92 1.38 19.38
N ASP A 231 -29.83 2.26 18.99
CA ASP A 231 -30.60 2.11 17.74
C ASP A 231 -29.75 2.53 16.54
N ARG A 232 -29.53 1.65 15.56
CA ARG A 232 -28.69 1.94 14.39
C ARG A 232 -29.14 1.18 13.14
N ALA A 233 -29.09 1.87 12.00
CA ALA A 233 -29.35 1.28 10.68
C ALA A 233 -30.67 0.49 10.60
N GLY A 234 -31.72 1.00 11.25
CA GLY A 234 -33.04 0.34 11.32
C GLY A 234 -33.15 -0.77 12.38
N ILE A 235 -32.08 -1.11 13.08
CA ILE A 235 -32.09 -2.10 14.18
C ILE A 235 -32.26 -1.37 15.51
N LYS A 236 -33.34 -1.68 16.21
CA LYS A 236 -33.61 -1.21 17.58
C LYS A 236 -32.80 -2.02 18.59
N GLY A 237 -32.23 -1.35 19.60
CA GLY A 237 -31.54 -1.99 20.72
C GLY A 237 -30.31 -2.82 20.33
N ARG A 238 -29.55 -2.41 19.30
CA ARG A 238 -28.35 -3.15 18.89
C ARG A 238 -27.33 -3.14 20.03
N VAL A 239 -26.92 -4.34 20.46
CA VAL A 239 -26.00 -4.54 21.59
C VAL A 239 -24.55 -4.62 21.12
N TYR A 240 -23.67 -3.91 21.82
CA TYR A 240 -22.22 -3.96 21.70
C TYR A 240 -21.64 -4.58 22.98
N THR A 241 -20.93 -5.69 22.81
CA THR A 241 -20.30 -6.45 23.90
C THR A 241 -18.78 -6.26 23.85
N ASN A 242 -18.16 -6.17 25.03
CA ASN A 242 -16.71 -6.20 25.17
C ASN A 242 -16.35 -7.25 26.21
N SER A 243 -15.28 -8.00 25.98
CA SER A 243 -14.80 -9.00 26.92
C SER A 243 -13.58 -8.47 27.67
N ILE A 244 -13.44 -8.87 28.93
CA ILE A 244 -12.30 -8.57 29.79
C ILE A 244 -11.49 -9.85 29.96
N TYR A 245 -10.19 -9.75 29.74
CA TYR A 245 -9.26 -10.87 29.88
C TYR A 245 -8.24 -10.61 30.98
N GLU A 246 -7.92 -11.68 31.70
CA GLU A 246 -6.80 -11.77 32.60
C GLU A 246 -5.55 -12.27 31.86
N LEU A 247 -4.41 -11.65 32.13
CA LEU A 247 -3.12 -12.05 31.59
C LEU A 247 -2.24 -12.64 32.69
N LEU A 248 -1.78 -13.87 32.47
CA LEU A 248 -0.87 -14.57 33.38
C LEU A 248 0.57 -14.41 32.90
N GLU A 249 1.50 -14.25 33.84
CA GLU A 249 2.95 -14.38 33.58
C GLU A 249 3.46 -15.48 34.50
N ASN A 250 4.02 -16.56 33.93
CA ASN A 250 4.46 -17.75 34.67
C ASN A 250 3.39 -18.37 35.59
N GLY A 251 2.12 -18.33 35.16
CA GLY A 251 1.00 -18.88 35.93
C GLY A 251 0.52 -18.01 37.11
N GLN A 252 1.14 -16.85 37.35
CA GLN A 252 0.72 -15.90 38.39
C GLN A 252 0.04 -14.65 37.81
N ARG A 253 -0.88 -14.07 38.60
CA ARG A 253 -1.55 -12.80 38.30
C ARG A 253 -0.55 -11.65 38.49
N ASN A 254 -0.24 -10.94 37.41
CA ASN A 254 0.58 -9.74 37.50
C ASN A 254 -0.27 -8.55 38.00
N LEU A 255 -0.28 -8.33 39.31
CA LEU A 255 -0.94 -7.18 39.94
C LEU A 255 0.02 -6.02 40.31
N GLN A 256 1.34 -6.23 40.29
CA GLN A 256 2.30 -5.33 40.97
C GLN A 256 3.30 -4.57 40.08
N ARG A 257 3.25 -4.67 38.75
CA ARG A 257 4.15 -3.91 37.85
C ARG A 257 3.39 -2.88 37.02
N GLU A 258 2.85 -1.86 37.67
CA GLU A 258 2.33 -0.67 36.97
C GLU A 258 3.24 0.57 37.05
N ALA A 259 4.37 0.50 37.79
CA ALA A 259 5.24 1.65 37.99
C ALA A 259 6.48 1.73 37.07
N ALA A 260 6.82 0.71 36.28
CA ALA A 260 8.10 0.71 35.56
C ALA A 260 8.14 -0.18 34.30
N SER A 261 7.21 -0.04 33.36
CA SER A 261 7.32 -0.67 32.03
C SER A 261 6.42 0.04 31.01
N PRO A 262 6.90 0.43 29.81
CA PRO A 262 6.08 1.11 28.79
C PRO A 262 4.99 0.24 28.13
N CYS A 263 4.86 -1.03 28.50
CA CYS A 263 3.93 -1.98 27.90
C CYS A 263 2.82 -2.35 28.90
N HIS A 264 1.75 -1.56 28.92
CA HIS A 264 0.62 -1.77 29.83
C HIS A 264 -0.23 -2.97 29.43
N ARG A 265 -0.49 -3.86 30.41
CA ARG A 265 -1.19 -5.14 30.33
C ARG A 265 -2.51 -5.11 31.11
N LYS A 266 -3.62 -5.07 30.39
CA LYS A 266 -4.92 -5.71 30.67
C LYS A 266 -5.85 -5.35 29.51
N PHE A 267 -6.34 -6.37 28.79
CA PHE A 267 -6.97 -6.21 27.47
C PHE A 267 -8.50 -6.22 27.59
N SER A 268 -9.14 -5.22 27.00
CA SER A 268 -10.51 -5.37 26.51
C SER A 268 -10.44 -5.45 24.99
N SER A 269 -10.79 -6.61 24.43
CA SER A 269 -10.80 -6.84 22.99
C SER A 269 -12.23 -6.85 22.47
N THR A 270 -12.40 -6.39 21.24
CA THR A 270 -13.64 -6.58 20.49
C THR A 270 -13.32 -6.91 19.07
N PHE A 271 -13.83 -8.05 18.63
CA PHE A 271 -13.75 -8.46 17.24
C PHE A 271 -15.06 -8.10 16.56
N GLY A 272 -14.99 -7.27 15.51
CA GLY A 272 -16.14 -6.93 14.71
C GLY A 272 -16.65 -8.15 13.95
N ARG A 273 -17.58 -8.92 14.51
CA ARG A 273 -18.29 -9.98 13.78
C ARG A 273 -19.11 -9.35 12.65
N ARG A 274 -18.66 -9.50 11.40
CA ARG A 274 -19.55 -9.59 10.24
C ARG A 274 -19.66 -11.07 9.87
N LYS A 275 -20.81 -11.68 10.16
CA LYS A 275 -21.27 -12.89 9.46
C LYS A 275 -21.49 -12.51 8.00
N GLY A 276 -20.48 -12.74 7.17
CA GLY A 276 -20.54 -12.57 5.73
C GLY A 276 -19.50 -13.48 5.10
N ARG A 277 -19.93 -14.68 4.70
CA ARG A 277 -19.17 -15.54 3.78
C ARG A 277 -18.86 -14.71 2.54
N LEU A 278 -17.60 -14.37 2.33
CA LEU A 278 -17.10 -13.98 1.02
C LEU A 278 -16.03 -14.99 0.62
N PRO A 279 -16.32 -15.87 -0.35
CA PRO A 279 -15.35 -16.80 -0.89
C PRO A 279 -14.61 -16.07 -2.01
N TRP A 280 -13.35 -15.70 -1.81
CA TRP A 280 -12.47 -15.44 -2.95
C TRP A 280 -11.12 -16.08 -2.67
N VAL A 281 -11.02 -17.27 -3.26
CA VAL A 281 -9.82 -18.08 -3.44
C VAL A 281 -8.75 -17.24 -4.12
N ALA A 282 -7.54 -17.38 -3.61
CA ALA A 282 -6.31 -16.85 -4.17
C ALA A 282 -6.04 -17.38 -5.58
N GLN A 283 -5.62 -16.48 -6.48
CA GLN A 283 -4.60 -16.72 -7.50
C GLN A 283 -3.82 -15.42 -7.70
#